data_AF-A0A9E4I7V9-F1
#
_entry.id   AF-A0A9E4I7V9-F1
#
_cell.length_a   1.000
_cell.length_b   1.000
_cell.length_c   1.000
_cell.angle_alpha   90.00
_cell.angle_beta   90.00
_cell.angle_gamma   90.00
#
_symmetry.space_group_name_H-M   'P 1'
#
loop_
_entity.id
_entity.type
_entity.pdbx_description
1 polymer ?
#
loop_
_entity_poly.entity_id
_entity_poly.type
_entity_poly.pdbx_seq_one_letter_code
_entity_poly.pdbx_strand_id
1 'polypeptide(L)' 'MDRLGRSTVQLLMLLDDLRSRSVEFQAITQGIDTTTAMGRMVYGQLAVFAEFEREQNSVRTKAGMASARKRGKHIG' A
#
# COMPACT_ATOMS: atom_id res chain seq x y z
N MET A 1 -4.90 1.82 -12.59
CA MET A 1 -4.47 0.84 -11.58
C MET A 1 -3.29 1.34 -10.74
N ASP A 2 -2.16 1.77 -11.32
CA ASP A 2 -0.99 2.22 -10.53
C ASP A 2 -1.24 3.38 -9.55
N ARG A 3 -2.19 4.28 -9.85
CA ARG A 3 -2.50 5.43 -8.98
C ARG A 3 -3.35 5.05 -7.77
N LEU A 4 -4.23 4.04 -7.91
CA LEU A 4 -5.09 3.57 -6.82
C LEU A 4 -4.29 2.77 -5.79
N GLY A 5 -3.38 1.88 -6.21
CA GLY A 5 -2.51 1.16 -5.29
C GLY A 5 -1.59 2.09 -4.49
N ARG A 6 -1.06 3.15 -5.13
CA ARG A 6 -0.23 4.15 -4.43
C ARG A 6 -1.02 4.94 -3.38
N SER A 7 -2.26 5.34 -3.69
CA SER A 7 -3.13 6.01 -2.72
C SER A 7 -3.56 5.09 -1.57
N THR A 8 -3.79 3.79 -1.84
CA THR A 8 -4.15 2.81 -0.82
C THR A 8 -3.00 2.55 0.14
N VAL A 9 -1.77 2.39 -0.37
CA VAL A 9 -0.56 2.26 0.47
C VAL A 9 -0.39 3.50 1.35
N GLN A 10 -0.53 4.70 0.79
CA GLN A 10 -0.44 5.94 1.57
C GLN A 10 -1.52 6.05 2.64
N LEU A 11 -2.75 5.64 2.34
CA LEU A 11 -3.83 5.60 3.32
C LEU A 11 -3.49 4.64 4.46
N LEU A 12 -2.98 3.45 4.16
CA LEU A 12 -2.57 2.48 5.19
C LEU A 12 -1.41 3.02 6.04
N MET A 13 -0.42 3.68 5.45
CA MET A 13 0.66 4.31 6.22
C MET A 13 0.13 5.43 7.13
N LEU A 14 -0.81 6.24 6.66
CA LEU A 14 -1.47 7.28 7.47
C LEU A 14 -2.25 6.68 8.63
N LEU A 15 -2.98 5.59 8.38
CA LEU A 15 -3.75 4.91 9.41
C LEU A 15 -2.86 4.26 10.48
N ASP A 16 -1.69 3.75 10.10
CA ASP A 16 -0.75 3.18 11.06
C ASP A 16 -0.08 4.27 11.91
N ASP A 17 0.24 5.42 11.31
CA ASP A 17 0.69 6.62 12.05
C ASP A 17 -0.35 7.06 13.08
N LEU A 18 -1.61 7.20 12.66
CA LEU A 18 -2.72 7.55 13.55
C LEU A 18 -2.85 6.55 14.69
N ARG A 19 -2.77 5.24 14.42
CA ARG A 19 -2.82 4.20 15.45
C ARG A 19 -1.64 4.30 16.42
N SER A 20 -0.42 4.54 15.94
CA SER A 20 0.77 4.70 16.78
C SER A 20 0.66 5.87 17.76
N ARG A 21 -0.16 6.86 17.39
CA ARG A 21 -0.49 8.05 18.19
C ARG A 21 -1.76 7.87 19.03
N SER A 22 -2.30 6.66 19.10
CA SER A 22 -3.56 6.32 19.77
C SER A 22 -4.77 7.13 19.26
N VAL A 23 -4.75 7.50 17.98
CA VAL A 23 -5.86 8.17 17.30
C VAL A 23 -6.75 7.14 16.65
N GLU A 24 -8.05 7.21 16.95
CA GLU A 24 -9.06 6.34 16.37
C GLU A 24 -9.46 6.80 14.97
N PHE A 25 -9.60 5.86 14.05
CA PHE A 25 -10.05 6.13 12.69
C PHE A 25 -11.33 5.37 12.37
N GLN A 26 -12.33 6.11 11.88
CA GLN A 26 -13.60 5.58 11.43
C GLN A 26 -13.96 6.15 10.06
N ALA A 27 -14.10 5.27 9.06
CA ALA A 27 -14.58 5.65 7.74
C ALA A 27 -16.11 5.48 7.67
N ILE A 28 -16.84 6.58 7.88
CA ILE A 28 -18.32 6.60 7.94
C ILE A 28 -18.93 6.00 6.67
N THR A 29 -18.43 6.36 5.49
CA THR A 29 -18.98 5.91 4.20
C THR A 29 -18.66 4.45 3.88
N GLN A 30 -17.59 3.89 4.46
CA GLN A 30 -17.10 2.54 4.13
C GLN A 30 -17.40 1.52 5.24
N GLY A 31 -17.97 1.96 6.37
CA GLY A 31 -18.24 1.10 7.52
C GLY A 31 -16.98 0.51 8.16
N ILE A 32 -15.80 1.09 7.90
CA ILE A 32 -14.54 0.61 8.46
C ILE A 32 -14.34 1.31 9.80
N ASP A 33 -14.44 0.52 10.87
CA ASP A 33 -14.19 0.97 12.23
C ASP A 33 -12.97 0.25 12.82
N THR A 34 -11.84 0.95 12.86
CA THR A 34 -10.56 0.40 13.36
C THR A 34 -10.53 0.24 14.89
N THR A 35 -11.58 0.67 15.62
CA THR A 35 -11.73 0.45 17.07
C THR A 35 -12.31 -0.94 17.39
N THR A 36 -12.92 -1.61 16.40
CA THR A 36 -13.45 -2.97 16.56
C THR A 36 -12.39 -4.04 16.29
N ALA A 37 -12.52 -5.21 16.91
CA ALA A 37 -11.61 -6.33 16.66
C ALA A 37 -11.62 -6.76 15.18
N MET A 38 -12.80 -6.79 14.56
CA MET A 38 -12.98 -7.11 13.15
C MET A 38 -12.34 -6.05 12.23
N GLY A 39 -12.53 -4.77 12.53
CA GLY A 39 -11.93 -3.69 11.75
C GLY A 39 -10.41 -3.64 11.86
N ARG A 40 -9.83 -3.95 13.03
CA ARG A 40 -8.38 -4.12 13.18
C ARG A 40 -7.83 -5.30 12.36
N MET A 41 -8.56 -6.41 12.30
CA MET A 41 -8.18 -7.56 11.48
C MET A 41 -8.16 -7.21 9.99
N VAL A 42 -9.28 -6.66 9.48
CA VAL A 42 -9.40 -6.25 8.07
C VAL A 42 -8.32 -5.22 7.72
N TYR A 43 -8.07 -4.27 8.62
CA TYR A 43 -7.00 -3.28 8.48
C TYR A 43 -5.61 -3.93 8.36
N GLY A 44 -5.26 -4.84 9.27
CA GLY A 44 -3.97 -5.54 9.21
C GLY A 44 -3.79 -6.33 7.92
N GLN A 45 -4.87 -6.95 7.43
CA GLN A 45 -4.84 -7.70 6.19
C GLN A 45 -4.63 -6.79 4.97
N LEU A 46 -5.28 -5.62 4.95
CA LEU A 46 -5.05 -4.59 3.93
C LEU A 46 -3.62 -4.04 3.97
N ALA A 47 -3.04 -3.87 5.15
CA ALA A 47 -1.64 -3.44 5.30
C ALA A 47 -0.67 -4.45 4.66
N VAL A 48 -0.86 -5.74 4.94
CA VAL A 48 -0.07 -6.82 4.32
C VAL A 48 -0.22 -6.82 2.79
N PHE A 49 -1.43 -6.64 2.28
CA PHE A 49 -1.66 -6.53 0.83
C PHE A 49 -0.93 -5.33 0.21
N ALA A 50 -0.92 -4.18 0.89
CA ALA A 50 -0.24 -2.99 0.40
C ALA A 50 1.28 -3.13 0.37
N GLU A 51 1.87 -3.79 1.36
CA GLU A 51 3.30 -4.14 1.33
C GLU A 51 3.64 -5.07 0.17
N PHE A 52 2.81 -6.09 -0.05
CA PHE A 52 2.97 -7.01 -1.17
C PHE A 52 2.89 -6.29 -2.52
N GLU A 53 1.90 -5.41 -2.73
CA GLU A 53 1.79 -4.64 -3.97
C GLU A 53 3.00 -3.71 -4.20
N ARG A 54 3.51 -3.10 -3.13
CA ARG A 54 4.73 -2.26 -3.19
C ARG A 54 5.94 -3.09 -3.63
N GLU A 55 6.12 -4.27 -3.08
CA GLU A 55 7.21 -5.17 -3.45
C GLU A 55 7.09 -5.64 -4.90
N GLN A 56 5.89 -6.04 -5.32
CA GLN A 56 5.63 -6.46 -6.70
C GLN A 56 5.87 -5.35 -7.73
N ASN A 57 5.53 -4.11 -7.39
CA ASN A 57 5.87 -2.96 -8.24
C ASN A 57 7.39 -2.78 -8.37
N SER A 58 8.15 -2.92 -7.28
CA SER A 58 9.62 -2.87 -7.32
C SER A 58 10.23 -3.95 -8.22
N VAL A 59 9.73 -5.18 -8.10
CA VAL A 59 10.14 -6.31 -8.96
C VAL A 59 9.86 -5.99 -10.43
N ARG A 60 8.67 -5.47 -10.75
CA ARG A 60 8.28 -5.10 -12.11
C ARG A 60 9.15 -3.99 -12.68
N THR A 61 9.47 -2.96 -11.88
CA THR A 61 10.37 -1.88 -12.29
C THR A 61 11.77 -2.42 -12.59
N LYS A 62 12.34 -3.28 -11.73
CA LYS A 62 13.65 -3.91 -11.94
C LYS A 62 13.67 -4.77 -13.21
N ALA A 63 12.65 -5.59 -13.42
CA ALA A 63 12.51 -6.41 -14.63
C ALA A 63 12.39 -5.55 -15.91
N GLY A 64 11.65 -4.45 -15.84
CA GLY A 64 11.53 -3.46 -16.92
C GLY A 64 12.86 -2.80 -17.25
N MET A 65 13.61 -2.35 -16.23
CA MET A 65 14.95 -1.76 -16.40
C MET A 65 15.94 -2.77 -16.99
N ALA A 66 15.96 -4.01 -16.50
CA ALA A 66 16.81 -5.07 -17.04
C ALA A 66 16.49 -5.35 -18.52
N SER A 67 15.21 -5.39 -18.87
CA SER A 67 14.77 -5.58 -20.26
C SER A 67 15.14 -4.40 -21.16
N ALA A 68 15.04 -3.17 -20.66
CA ALA A 68 15.41 -1.98 -21.40
C ALA A 68 16.93 -1.86 -21.60
N ARG A 69 17.74 -2.24 -20.59
CA ARG A 69 19.20 -2.38 -20.71
C ARG A 69 19.59 -3.41 -21.78
N LYS A 70 18.93 -4.58 -21.80
CA LYS A 70 19.14 -5.60 -22.85
C LYS A 70 18.83 -5.07 -24.26
N ARG A 71 17.91 -4.12 -24.38
CA ARG A 71 17.55 -3.44 -25.63
C ARG A 71 18.43 -2.22 -25.94
N GLY A 72 19.49 -1.97 -25.17
CA GLY A 72 20.41 -0.85 -25.39
C GLY A 72 19.84 0.53 -25.07
N LYS A 73 18.68 0.63 -24.40
CA LYS A 73 18.14 1.94 -23.98
C LYS A 73 18.88 2.45 -22.74
N HIS A 74 19.27 3.73 -22.76
CA HIS A 74 19.81 4.41 -21.58
C HIS A 74 18.73 4.49 -20.49
N ILE A 75 19.09 4.11 -19.26
CA ILE A 75 18.25 4.22 -18.07
C ILE A 75 18.96 5.20 -17.14
N GLY A 76 18.47 6.44 -17.10
CA GLY A 76 19.07 7.58 -16.41
C GLY A 76 18.43 8.86 -16.89
#